data_AF-A0A4U1JA90-F1
#
_entry.id   AF-A0A4U1JA90-F1
#
_cell.length_a   1.000
_cell.length_b   1.000
_cell.length_c   1.000
_cell.angle_alpha   90.00
_cell.angle_beta   90.00
_cell.angle_gamma   90.00
#
_symmetry.space_group_name_H-M   'P 1'
#
loop_
_entity.id
_entity.type
_entity.pdbx_description
1 polymer ?
#
loop_
_entity_poly.entity_id
_entity_poly.type
_entity_poly.pdbx_seq_one_letter_code
_entity_poly.pdbx_strand_id
1 'polypeptide(L)'
;MTNDPLWTGALLLFPRRIAENLARVEESGLVPRAPNLVQISLGVIRMWVRLATRPETIGTCTEHHVRPTLRARLLAYRPLRFPFLLRERAIAPLDFSGLASSRERILRHLLGAHHDANQFAYDLELLGIHPGALEELGERVRRVVNGEDPRAEWLRDLVVFEGYHENLLAAVEHALAHGVRLAPHEADDPDTSFTGYLRWCARMPATWDEAIPALLRGEIDLGAYEYEAGMA
;
A
#
# COMPACT_ATOMS: atom_id res chain seq x y z
N MET A 1 3.07 -3.71 -29.12
CA MET A 1 2.19 -2.82 -28.33
C MET A 1 0.93 -2.54 -29.12
N THR A 2 0.18 -3.59 -29.45
CA THR A 2 -0.92 -3.54 -30.43
C THR A 2 -2.13 -4.14 -29.74
N ASN A 3 -3.15 -3.31 -29.55
CA ASN A 3 -4.42 -3.55 -28.84
C ASN A 3 -4.41 -3.38 -27.32
N ASP A 4 -3.66 -2.43 -26.78
CA ASP A 4 -4.00 -1.90 -25.45
C ASP A 4 -5.16 -0.90 -25.61
N PRO A 5 -6.34 -1.18 -25.05
CA PRO A 5 -7.45 -0.27 -25.15
C PRO A 5 -7.17 1.03 -24.39
N LEU A 6 -7.78 2.12 -24.84
CA LEU A 6 -7.63 3.45 -24.24
C LEU A 6 -7.93 3.46 -22.72
N TRP A 7 -8.78 2.56 -22.25
CA TRP A 7 -9.13 2.43 -20.84
C TRP A 7 -8.00 1.90 -19.94
N THR A 8 -7.00 1.16 -20.44
CA THR A 8 -5.81 0.82 -19.63
C THR A 8 -5.11 2.10 -19.17
N GLY A 9 -4.98 3.10 -20.05
CA GLY A 9 -4.40 4.40 -19.70
C GLY A 9 -5.31 5.30 -18.85
N ALA A 10 -6.63 5.05 -18.87
CA ALA A 10 -7.58 5.74 -18.00
C ALA A 10 -7.57 5.18 -16.56
N LEU A 11 -7.40 3.86 -16.42
CA LEU A 11 -7.30 3.17 -15.12
C LEU A 11 -5.91 3.35 -14.51
N LEU A 12 -4.86 3.23 -15.33
CA LEU A 12 -3.47 3.40 -14.93
C LEU A 12 -2.96 4.75 -15.44
N LEU A 13 -2.92 5.75 -14.56
CA LEU A 13 -2.50 7.11 -14.92
C LEU A 13 -1.03 7.22 -15.34
N PHE A 14 -0.18 6.25 -14.96
CA PHE A 14 1.26 6.24 -15.27
C PHE A 14 1.73 4.87 -15.80
N PRO A 15 1.18 4.38 -16.91
CA PRO A 15 1.35 2.98 -17.33
C PRO A 15 2.80 2.64 -17.69
N ARG A 16 3.55 3.61 -18.24
CA ARG A 16 5.00 3.44 -18.54
C ARG A 16 5.83 3.23 -17.27
N ARG A 17 5.60 4.05 -16.25
CA ARG A 17 6.31 3.94 -14.97
C ARG A 17 5.96 2.65 -14.23
N ILE A 18 4.68 2.26 -14.29
CA ILE A 18 4.23 0.97 -13.75
C ILE A 18 4.96 -0.17 -14.45
N ALA A 19 5.01 -0.17 -15.79
CA ALA A 19 5.75 -1.18 -16.55
C ALA A 19 7.25 -1.23 -16.19
N GLU A 20 7.90 -0.08 -16.04
CA GLU A 20 9.30 0.02 -15.60
C GLU A 20 9.51 -0.57 -14.19
N ASN A 21 8.61 -0.30 -13.26
CA ASN A 21 8.70 -0.85 -11.90
C ASN A 21 8.34 -2.34 -11.85
N LEU A 22 7.44 -2.82 -12.71
CA LEU A 22 7.16 -4.25 -12.86
C LEU A 22 8.38 -5.01 -13.40
N ALA A 23 9.14 -4.42 -14.33
CA ALA A 23 10.41 -5.00 -14.78
C ALA A 23 11.41 -5.13 -13.61
N ARG A 24 11.51 -4.12 -12.73
CA ARG A 24 12.35 -4.19 -11.52
C ARG A 24 11.87 -5.27 -10.53
N VAL A 25 10.56 -5.43 -10.38
CA VAL A 25 9.95 -6.49 -9.57
C VAL A 25 10.30 -7.87 -10.11
N GLU A 26 10.31 -8.03 -11.43
CA GLU A 26 10.73 -9.28 -12.07
C GLU A 26 12.24 -9.53 -11.90
N GLU A 27 13.07 -8.49 -12.11
CA GLU A 27 14.53 -8.55 -11.91
C GLU A 27 14.93 -8.84 -10.46
N SER A 28 14.15 -8.39 -9.48
CA SER A 28 14.41 -8.66 -8.05
C SER A 28 14.06 -10.10 -7.64
N GLY A 29 13.33 -10.84 -8.48
CA GLY A 29 12.85 -12.19 -8.17
C GLY A 29 11.76 -12.22 -7.09
N LEU A 30 11.14 -11.08 -6.77
CA LEU A 30 10.08 -10.99 -5.74
C LEU A 30 8.88 -11.88 -6.09
N VAL A 31 8.56 -11.99 -7.39
CA VAL A 31 7.57 -12.91 -7.93
C VAL A 31 8.14 -13.71 -9.11
N PRO A 32 7.67 -14.95 -9.35
CA PRO A 32 8.15 -15.76 -10.48
C PRO A 32 7.86 -15.14 -11.85
N ARG A 33 6.80 -14.35 -11.95
CA ARG A 33 6.38 -13.63 -13.16
C ARG A 33 5.66 -12.35 -12.74
N ALA A 34 6.12 -11.20 -13.23
CA ALA A 34 5.40 -9.96 -13.02
C ALA A 34 4.06 -9.95 -13.79
N PRO A 35 2.97 -9.42 -13.21
CA PRO A 35 1.72 -9.21 -13.94
C PRO A 35 1.91 -8.18 -15.05
N ASN A 36 1.08 -8.25 -16.11
CA ASN A 36 1.04 -7.23 -17.15
C ASN A 36 0.12 -6.05 -16.78
N LEU A 37 0.04 -5.02 -17.63
CA LEU A 37 -0.77 -3.83 -17.34
C LEU A 37 -2.28 -4.09 -17.26
N VAL A 38 -2.81 -5.07 -17.99
CA VAL A 38 -4.24 -5.47 -17.88
C VAL A 38 -4.50 -6.08 -16.50
N GLN A 39 -3.62 -6.99 -16.08
CA GLN A 39 -3.68 -7.64 -14.79
C GLN A 39 -3.57 -6.63 -13.63
N ILE A 40 -2.65 -5.65 -13.73
CA ILE A 40 -2.56 -4.55 -12.77
C ILE A 40 -3.81 -3.67 -12.79
N SER A 41 -4.41 -3.42 -13.95
CA SER A 41 -5.68 -2.67 -14.03
C SER A 41 -6.78 -3.36 -13.24
N LEU A 42 -6.88 -4.70 -13.30
CA LEU A 42 -7.81 -5.47 -12.48
C LEU A 42 -7.48 -5.39 -10.98
N GLY A 43 -6.19 -5.39 -10.62
CA GLY A 43 -5.76 -5.16 -9.24
C GLY A 43 -6.13 -3.76 -8.73
N VAL A 44 -6.03 -2.73 -9.56
CA VAL A 44 -6.48 -1.37 -9.22
C VAL A 44 -8.00 -1.33 -9.02
N ILE A 45 -8.77 -2.03 -9.86
CA ILE A 45 -10.23 -2.14 -9.68
C ILE A 45 -10.54 -2.83 -8.35
N ARG A 46 -9.83 -3.91 -7.97
CA ARG A 46 -9.97 -4.54 -6.64
C ARG A 46 -9.75 -3.54 -5.51
N MET A 47 -8.69 -2.71 -5.59
CA MET A 47 -8.41 -1.69 -4.58
C MET A 47 -9.51 -0.61 -4.50
N TRP A 48 -10.12 -0.25 -5.64
CA TRP A 48 -11.29 0.64 -5.65
C TRP A 48 -12.51 0.02 -4.99
N VAL A 49 -12.78 -1.26 -5.27
CA VAL A 49 -13.86 -2.01 -4.62
C VAL A 49 -13.63 -2.04 -3.10
N ARG A 50 -12.41 -2.37 -2.64
CA ARG A 50 -12.06 -2.32 -1.22
C ARG A 50 -12.31 -0.95 -0.60
N LEU A 51 -11.87 0.14 -1.25
CA LEU A 51 -12.10 1.50 -0.73
C LEU A 51 -13.60 1.81 -0.58
N ALA A 52 -14.43 1.32 -1.51
CA ALA A 52 -15.86 1.55 -1.51
C ALA A 52 -16.61 0.66 -0.50
N THR A 53 -16.20 -0.60 -0.33
CA THR A 53 -16.95 -1.60 0.48
C THR A 53 -16.37 -1.78 1.89
N ARG A 54 -15.09 -1.48 2.10
CA ARG A 54 -14.36 -1.67 3.37
C ARG A 54 -13.56 -0.40 3.80
N PRO A 55 -14.17 0.80 3.80
CA PRO A 55 -13.48 2.06 4.12
C PRO A 55 -12.97 2.16 5.57
N GLU A 56 -13.47 1.30 6.46
CA GLU A 56 -13.05 1.12 7.84
C GLU A 56 -11.71 0.42 7.99
N THR A 57 -11.16 -0.17 6.91
CA THR A 57 -9.83 -0.82 6.90
C THR A 57 -8.70 0.14 6.51
N ILE A 58 -9.00 1.42 6.25
CA ILE A 58 -8.05 2.38 5.66
C ILE A 58 -7.85 3.58 6.58
N GLY A 59 -6.64 3.69 7.14
CA GLY A 59 -6.19 4.84 7.93
C GLY A 59 -6.93 5.01 9.27
N THR A 60 -7.44 3.89 9.80
CA THR A 60 -8.12 3.71 11.08
C THR A 60 -7.26 2.77 11.95
N CYS A 61 -7.51 2.73 13.25
CA CYS A 61 -6.85 1.80 14.16
C CYS A 61 -7.88 1.28 15.17
N THR A 62 -7.82 0.00 15.49
CA THR A 62 -8.70 -0.62 16.48
C THR A 62 -8.00 -0.88 17.83
N GLU A 63 -6.67 -1.02 17.82
CA GLU A 63 -5.89 -1.41 19.00
C GLU A 63 -5.29 -0.20 19.74
N HIS A 64 -4.95 0.87 19.02
CA HIS A 64 -4.27 2.02 19.57
C HIS A 64 -5.17 3.26 19.65
N HIS A 65 -4.99 4.01 20.73
CA HIS A 65 -5.74 5.22 20.96
C HIS A 65 -5.18 6.40 20.16
N VAL A 66 -6.05 7.37 19.88
CA VAL A 66 -5.66 8.67 19.33
C VAL A 66 -4.77 9.41 20.34
N ARG A 67 -3.67 10.00 19.87
CA ARG A 67 -2.74 10.77 20.71
C ARG A 67 -3.47 11.88 21.49
N PRO A 68 -3.05 12.20 22.71
CA PRO A 68 -3.75 13.16 23.57
C PRO A 68 -3.59 14.63 23.13
N THR A 69 -2.80 14.92 22.10
CA THR A 69 -2.57 16.28 21.60
C THR A 69 -3.84 16.84 20.95
N LEU A 70 -4.05 18.16 21.06
CA LEU A 70 -5.17 18.82 20.40
C LEU A 70 -5.14 18.60 18.88
N ARG A 71 -3.94 18.66 18.29
CA ARG A 71 -3.72 18.49 16.86
C ARG A 71 -4.11 17.09 16.40
N ALA A 72 -3.66 16.03 17.07
CA ALA A 72 -4.04 14.66 16.71
C ALA A 72 -5.54 14.42 16.88
N ARG A 73 -6.17 14.96 17.93
CA ARG A 73 -7.63 14.86 18.14
C ARG A 73 -8.44 15.51 17.02
N LEU A 74 -7.99 16.66 16.51
CA LEU A 74 -8.61 17.29 15.34
C LEU A 74 -8.37 16.48 14.06
N LEU A 75 -7.15 15.99 13.87
CA LEU A 75 -6.76 15.19 12.70
C LEU A 75 -7.33 13.76 12.72
N ALA A 76 -7.84 13.28 13.85
CA ALA A 76 -8.61 12.05 13.91
C ALA A 76 -9.88 12.12 13.03
N TYR A 77 -10.42 13.33 12.83
CA TYR A 77 -11.47 13.54 11.84
C TYR A 77 -10.89 13.57 10.42
N ARG A 78 -11.06 12.45 9.69
CA ARG A 78 -10.45 12.21 8.36
C ARG A 78 -10.58 13.37 7.37
N PRO A 79 -11.73 14.07 7.22
CA PRO A 79 -11.84 15.22 6.31
C PRO A 79 -10.91 16.38 6.66
N LEU A 80 -10.61 16.61 7.95
CA LEU A 80 -9.65 17.64 8.36
C LEU A 80 -8.20 17.21 8.11
N ARG A 81 -7.92 15.91 8.21
CA ARG A 81 -6.58 15.35 7.97
C ARG A 81 -6.20 15.29 6.49
N PHE A 82 -7.18 15.04 5.63
CA PHE A 82 -6.96 14.78 4.21
C PHE A 82 -6.12 15.86 3.47
N PRO A 83 -6.38 17.18 3.63
CA PRO A 83 -5.54 18.21 2.98
C PRO A 83 -4.08 18.16 3.40
N PHE A 84 -3.79 17.79 4.66
CA PHE A 84 -2.43 17.69 5.16
C PHE A 84 -1.72 16.45 4.61
N LEU A 85 -2.41 15.31 4.50
CA LEU A 85 -1.86 14.12 3.84
C LEU A 85 -1.49 14.39 2.38
N LEU A 86 -2.32 15.15 1.65
CA LEU A 86 -2.00 15.59 0.29
C LEU A 86 -0.79 16.52 0.26
N ARG A 87 -0.74 17.52 1.15
CA ARG A 87 0.39 18.46 1.24
C ARG A 87 1.70 17.75 1.55
N GLU A 88 1.68 16.76 2.46
CA GLU A 88 2.84 15.93 2.78
C GLU A 88 3.23 14.97 1.67
N ARG A 89 2.35 14.75 0.69
CA ARG A 89 2.43 13.64 -0.27
C ARG A 89 2.49 12.28 0.43
N ALA A 90 1.86 12.20 1.61
CA ALA A 90 1.74 10.99 2.40
C ALA A 90 0.62 10.06 1.87
N ILE A 91 -0.10 10.44 0.82
CA ILE A 91 -1.07 9.58 0.13
C ILE A 91 -0.95 9.73 -1.39
N ALA A 92 -1.40 8.70 -2.12
CA ALA A 92 -1.40 8.66 -3.57
C ALA A 92 -2.82 8.39 -4.14
N PRO A 93 -3.71 9.40 -4.19
CA PRO A 93 -5.10 9.19 -4.61
C PRO A 93 -5.25 8.78 -6.08
N LEU A 94 -4.16 8.77 -6.85
CA LEU A 94 -4.10 8.51 -8.28
C LEU A 94 -3.24 7.28 -8.62
N ASP A 95 -2.70 6.59 -7.62
CA ASP A 95 -1.92 5.37 -7.79
C ASP A 95 -2.28 4.39 -6.68
N PHE A 96 -3.31 3.59 -6.93
CA PHE A 96 -3.84 2.61 -5.97
C PHE A 96 -3.00 1.34 -5.87
N SER A 97 -2.03 1.16 -6.77
CA SER A 97 -1.12 0.01 -6.77
C SER A 97 0.21 0.29 -6.07
N GLY A 98 0.54 1.57 -5.83
CA GLY A 98 1.88 2.00 -5.41
C GLY A 98 2.97 1.86 -6.49
N LEU A 99 2.75 1.09 -7.56
CA LEU A 99 3.72 0.82 -8.63
C LEU A 99 4.13 2.06 -9.43
N ALA A 100 3.40 3.17 -9.38
CA ALA A 100 3.83 4.43 -10.01
C ALA A 100 4.55 5.38 -9.03
N SER A 101 4.59 5.02 -7.74
CA SER A 101 5.17 5.83 -6.70
C SER A 101 6.69 5.76 -6.75
N SER A 102 7.34 6.90 -6.47
CA SER A 102 8.79 6.93 -6.31
C SER A 102 9.16 6.45 -4.90
N ARG A 103 10.41 5.99 -4.73
CA ARG A 103 11.02 5.72 -3.41
C ARG A 103 10.67 6.79 -2.37
N GLU A 104 10.96 8.06 -2.66
CA GLU A 104 10.70 9.18 -1.74
C GLU A 104 9.20 9.34 -1.42
N ARG A 105 8.30 8.98 -2.34
CA ARG A 105 6.86 9.02 -2.09
C ARG A 105 6.44 7.91 -1.13
N ILE A 106 6.94 6.69 -1.32
CA ILE A 106 6.66 5.55 -0.42
C ILE A 106 7.20 5.85 0.99
N LEU A 107 8.41 6.41 1.09
CA LEU A 107 8.98 6.85 2.37
C LEU A 107 8.07 7.85 3.10
N ARG A 108 7.56 8.86 2.38
CA ARG A 108 6.62 9.84 2.96
C ARG A 108 5.28 9.24 3.35
N HIS A 109 4.80 8.26 2.58
CA HIS A 109 3.58 7.54 2.88
C HIS A 109 3.71 6.79 4.20
N LEU A 110 4.74 5.97 4.34
CA LEU A 110 5.03 5.21 5.56
C LEU A 110 5.25 6.12 6.79
N LEU A 111 5.87 7.29 6.63
CA LEU A 111 6.09 8.20 7.75
C LEU A 111 4.86 9.06 8.12
N GLY A 112 3.94 9.29 7.19
CA GLY A 112 2.88 10.31 7.32
C GLY A 112 1.45 9.78 7.27
N ALA A 113 1.23 8.55 6.84
CA ALA A 113 -0.07 7.90 6.84
C ALA A 113 -0.05 6.69 7.78
N HIS A 114 -1.15 6.48 8.50
CA HIS A 114 -1.29 5.35 9.40
C HIS A 114 -1.71 4.08 8.65
N HIS A 115 -1.14 2.96 9.07
CA HIS A 115 -1.45 1.60 8.65
C HIS A 115 -1.79 0.79 9.90
N ASP A 116 -2.90 0.06 9.88
CA ASP A 116 -3.30 -0.77 11.01
C ASP A 116 -2.60 -2.14 10.94
N ALA A 117 -2.27 -2.71 12.09
CA ALA A 117 -1.58 -4.00 12.20
C ALA A 117 -0.39 -4.13 11.21
N ASN A 118 -0.39 -5.18 10.39
CA ASN A 118 0.69 -5.48 9.43
C ASN A 118 0.48 -4.82 8.05
N GLN A 119 -0.46 -3.90 7.87
CA GLN A 119 -0.79 -3.34 6.55
C GLN A 119 0.37 -2.54 5.91
N PHE A 120 1.32 -2.03 6.69
CA PHE A 120 2.53 -1.40 6.12
C PHE A 120 3.47 -2.41 5.43
N ALA A 121 3.27 -3.73 5.59
CA ALA A 121 4.09 -4.75 4.96
C ALA A 121 4.06 -4.66 3.42
N TYR A 122 2.89 -4.33 2.84
CA TYR A 122 2.76 -4.04 1.41
C TYR A 122 3.79 -2.99 0.96
N ASP A 123 3.84 -1.85 1.66
CA ASP A 123 4.74 -0.75 1.31
C ASP A 123 6.20 -1.08 1.62
N LEU A 124 6.50 -1.90 2.63
CA LEU A 124 7.86 -2.38 2.90
C LEU A 124 8.36 -3.30 1.77
N GLU A 125 7.53 -4.22 1.28
CA GLU A 125 7.85 -5.07 0.13
C GLU A 125 8.05 -4.24 -1.14
N LEU A 126 7.15 -3.28 -1.39
CA LEU A 126 7.27 -2.35 -2.51
C LEU A 126 8.54 -1.50 -2.39
N LEU A 127 8.89 -1.02 -1.19
CA LEU A 127 10.11 -0.24 -0.96
C LEU A 127 11.38 -1.10 -1.15
N GLY A 128 11.30 -2.39 -0.85
CA GLY A 128 12.39 -3.36 -0.98
C GLY A 128 12.93 -3.52 -2.41
N ILE A 129 12.16 -3.16 -3.44
CA ILE A 129 12.65 -3.16 -4.84
C ILE A 129 13.62 -2.00 -5.13
N HIS A 130 13.76 -1.05 -4.21
CA HIS A 130 14.63 0.10 -4.33
C HIS A 130 15.89 -0.08 -3.47
N PRO A 131 17.09 -0.21 -4.07
CA PRO A 131 18.32 -0.40 -3.31
C PRO A 131 18.55 0.68 -2.23
N GLY A 132 18.83 0.25 -1.00
CA GLY A 132 19.13 1.13 0.13
C GLY A 132 17.92 1.90 0.69
N ALA A 133 16.70 1.59 0.25
CA ALA A 133 15.52 2.36 0.62
C ALA A 133 14.93 1.94 1.98
N LEU A 134 15.00 0.65 2.34
CA LEU A 134 14.59 0.17 3.66
C LEU A 134 15.52 0.69 4.76
N GLU A 135 16.82 0.75 4.49
CA GLU A 135 17.82 1.33 5.40
C GLU A 135 17.54 2.82 5.62
N GLU A 136 17.27 3.55 4.54
CA GLU A 136 16.89 4.95 4.64
C GLU A 136 15.59 5.13 5.44
N LEU A 137 14.59 4.28 5.22
CA LEU A 137 13.36 4.32 6.02
C LEU A 137 13.68 4.12 7.50
N GLY A 138 14.49 3.11 7.83
CA GLY A 138 14.93 2.79 9.18
C GLY A 138 15.56 3.98 9.88
N GLU A 139 16.50 4.65 9.22
CA GLU A 139 17.12 5.87 9.76
C GLU A 139 16.10 7.00 9.95
N ARG A 140 15.23 7.25 8.97
CA ARG A 140 14.23 8.33 9.06
C ARG A 140 13.21 8.08 10.17
N VAL A 141 12.68 6.85 10.29
CA VAL A 141 11.71 6.53 11.35
C VAL A 141 12.37 6.55 12.73
N ARG A 142 13.63 6.11 12.86
CA ARG A 142 14.40 6.22 14.11
C ARG A 142 14.54 7.67 14.56
N ARG A 143 14.88 8.60 13.66
CA ARG A 143 14.92 10.03 14.01
C ARG A 143 13.56 10.57 14.46
N VAL A 144 12.46 10.10 13.89
CA VAL A 144 11.11 10.49 14.32
C VAL A 144 10.79 9.94 15.71
N VAL A 145 11.13 8.67 15.98
CA VAL A 145 10.95 8.04 17.30
C VAL A 145 11.78 8.75 18.37
N ASN A 146 13.03 9.08 18.06
CA ASN A 146 13.94 9.76 18.99
C ASN A 146 13.68 11.26 19.15
N GLY A 147 12.77 11.85 18.36
CA GLY A 147 12.52 13.29 18.36
C GLY A 147 13.64 14.13 17.73
N GLU A 148 14.55 13.50 16.98
CA GLU A 148 15.67 14.15 16.29
C GLU A 148 15.24 14.75 14.95
N ASP A 149 14.14 14.25 14.37
CA ASP A 149 13.56 14.85 13.17
C ASP A 149 12.83 16.16 13.54
N PRO A 150 13.14 17.31 12.90
CA PRO A 150 12.46 18.57 13.17
C PRO A 150 10.94 18.53 12.97
N ARG A 151 10.44 17.51 12.27
CA ARG A 151 9.03 17.28 11.98
C ARG A 151 8.44 16.14 12.79
N ALA A 152 9.17 15.56 13.75
CA ALA A 152 8.75 14.39 14.51
C ALA A 152 7.35 14.57 15.12
N GLU A 153 7.12 15.65 15.86
CA GLU A 153 5.81 15.92 16.47
C GLU A 153 4.69 16.05 15.43
N TRP A 154 4.97 16.70 14.31
CA TRP A 154 3.99 16.87 13.23
C TRP A 154 3.62 15.53 12.61
N LEU A 155 4.62 14.70 12.27
CA LEU A 155 4.40 13.39 11.69
C LEU A 155 3.63 12.48 12.65
N ARG A 156 3.99 12.49 13.94
CA ARG A 156 3.30 11.74 15.00
C ARG A 156 1.84 12.14 15.14
N ASP A 157 1.54 13.44 15.12
CA ASP A 157 0.13 13.90 15.18
C ASP A 157 -0.63 13.67 13.87
N LEU A 158 0.06 13.67 12.72
CA LEU A 158 -0.54 13.42 11.41
C LEU A 158 -0.98 11.96 11.26
N VAL A 159 -0.20 11.00 11.78
CA VAL A 159 -0.60 9.59 11.83
C VAL A 159 -1.66 9.31 12.90
N VAL A 160 -1.93 10.28 13.80
CA VAL A 160 -3.02 10.31 14.78
C VAL A 160 -2.91 9.31 15.94
N PHE A 161 -2.43 8.10 15.71
CA PHE A 161 -2.44 7.02 16.70
C PHE A 161 -1.10 6.89 17.44
N GLU A 162 -1.17 6.52 18.72
CA GLU A 162 0.02 6.22 19.52
C GLU A 162 0.75 4.98 19.02
N GLY A 163 2.07 4.91 19.28
CA GLY A 163 2.90 3.74 18.96
C GLY A 163 3.18 3.49 17.48
N TYR A 164 2.56 4.24 16.55
CA TYR A 164 2.69 3.96 15.12
C TYR A 164 4.15 3.96 14.61
N HIS A 165 4.92 5.00 14.93
CA HIS A 165 6.31 5.12 14.44
C HIS A 165 7.24 4.12 15.13
N GLU A 166 6.97 3.77 16.38
CA GLU A 166 7.68 2.72 17.11
C GLU A 166 7.42 1.34 16.47
N ASN A 167 6.16 1.02 16.17
CA ASN A 167 5.77 -0.21 15.49
C ASN A 167 6.38 -0.29 14.09
N LEU A 168 6.36 0.83 13.34
CA LEU A 168 7.00 0.92 12.03
C LEU A 168 8.52 0.70 12.13
N LEU A 169 9.19 1.31 13.11
CA LEU A 169 10.63 1.11 13.32
C LEU A 169 10.94 -0.36 13.60
N ALA A 170 10.19 -1.00 14.50
CA ALA A 170 10.36 -2.43 14.81
C ALA A 170 10.15 -3.31 13.57
N ALA A 171 9.14 -3.01 12.75
CA ALA A 171 8.89 -3.73 11.51
C ALA A 171 10.00 -3.56 10.47
N VAL A 172 10.54 -2.35 10.33
CA VAL A 172 11.66 -2.07 9.43
C VAL A 172 12.94 -2.77 9.90
N GLU A 173 13.25 -2.73 11.18
CA GLU A 173 14.41 -3.43 11.75
C GLU A 173 14.31 -4.94 11.56
N HIS A 174 13.12 -5.51 11.77
CA HIS A 174 12.85 -6.91 11.46
C HIS A 174 13.02 -7.19 9.95
N ALA A 175 12.47 -6.34 9.09
CA ALA A 175 12.58 -6.49 7.63
C ALA A 175 14.04 -6.44 7.14
N LEU A 176 14.86 -5.57 7.71
CA LEU A 176 16.29 -5.47 7.41
C LEU A 176 17.06 -6.73 7.85
N ALA A 177 16.69 -7.33 8.98
CA ALA A 177 17.35 -8.52 9.51
C ALA A 177 16.91 -9.82 8.82
N HIS A 178 15.64 -9.92 8.42
CA HIS A 178 14.99 -11.19 8.12
C HIS A 178 14.14 -11.19 6.83
N GLY A 179 14.07 -10.06 6.13
CA GLY A 179 13.09 -9.79 5.09
C GLY A 179 11.71 -9.46 5.68
N VAL A 180 10.82 -8.93 4.83
CA VAL A 180 9.41 -8.75 5.22
C VAL A 180 8.80 -10.14 5.38
N ARG A 181 8.33 -10.46 6.60
CA ARG A 181 7.70 -11.75 6.91
C ARG A 181 6.29 -11.50 7.41
N LEU A 182 5.36 -12.22 6.80
CA LEU A 182 3.94 -12.21 7.13
C LEU A 182 3.51 -13.63 7.50
N ALA A 183 2.42 -13.76 8.25
CA ALA A 183 1.81 -15.07 8.43
C ALA A 183 1.35 -15.60 7.06
N PRO A 184 1.28 -16.94 6.83
CA PRO A 184 0.96 -17.48 5.51
C PRO A 184 -0.33 -16.94 4.88
N HIS A 185 -1.37 -16.72 5.70
CA HIS A 185 -2.64 -16.16 5.23
C HIS A 185 -2.54 -14.68 4.83
N GLU A 186 -1.72 -13.88 5.53
CA GLU A 186 -1.46 -12.48 5.19
C GLU A 186 -0.55 -12.35 3.97
N ALA A 187 0.39 -13.28 3.79
CA ALA A 187 1.34 -13.28 2.69
C ALA A 187 0.66 -13.53 1.32
N ASP A 188 -0.45 -14.27 1.32
CA ASP A 188 -1.24 -14.53 0.12
C ASP A 188 -2.44 -13.57 -0.04
N ASP A 189 -2.72 -12.73 0.97
CA ASP A 189 -3.77 -11.71 0.92
C ASP A 189 -3.31 -10.51 0.06
N PRO A 190 -3.99 -10.22 -1.07
CA PRO A 190 -3.64 -9.10 -1.95
C PRO A 190 -3.90 -7.71 -1.36
N ASP A 191 -4.60 -7.62 -0.22
CA ASP A 191 -4.87 -6.34 0.45
C ASP A 191 -3.81 -6.02 1.54
N THR A 192 -3.00 -7.00 1.93
CA THR A 192 -1.98 -6.92 3.00
C THR A 192 -0.55 -7.07 2.49
N SER A 193 -0.30 -7.97 1.52
CA SER A 193 1.02 -8.21 0.92
C SER A 193 1.09 -7.68 -0.51
N PHE A 194 2.18 -6.97 -0.85
CA PHE A 194 2.44 -6.54 -2.22
C PHE A 194 2.76 -7.74 -3.12
N THR A 195 3.51 -8.71 -2.60
CA THR A 195 3.78 -9.98 -3.27
C THR A 195 2.48 -10.77 -3.49
N GLY A 196 1.62 -10.83 -2.47
CA GLY A 196 0.27 -11.40 -2.56
C GLY A 196 -0.56 -10.72 -3.66
N TYR A 197 -0.54 -9.37 -3.69
CA TYR A 197 -1.20 -8.56 -4.71
C TYR A 197 -0.71 -8.86 -6.12
N LEU A 198 0.61 -8.90 -6.33
CA LEU A 198 1.21 -9.21 -7.63
C LEU A 198 0.88 -10.63 -8.09
N ARG A 199 0.91 -11.61 -7.18
CA ARG A 199 0.50 -13.00 -7.48
C ARG A 199 -0.96 -13.09 -7.85
N TRP A 200 -1.83 -12.38 -7.11
CA TRP A 200 -3.26 -12.30 -7.44
C TRP A 200 -3.46 -11.71 -8.83
N CYS A 201 -2.82 -10.58 -9.13
CA CYS A 201 -2.88 -9.95 -10.45
C CYS A 201 -2.39 -10.91 -11.55
N ALA A 202 -1.26 -11.60 -11.31
CA ALA A 202 -0.66 -12.50 -12.30
C ALA A 202 -1.53 -13.70 -12.67
N ARG A 203 -2.51 -14.07 -11.83
CA ARG A 203 -3.54 -15.10 -12.09
C ARG A 203 -4.74 -14.58 -12.88
N MET A 204 -4.92 -13.27 -12.97
CA MET A 204 -6.04 -12.67 -13.72
C MET A 204 -5.86 -12.84 -15.23
N PRO A 205 -6.93 -12.69 -16.03
CA PRO A 205 -6.82 -12.69 -17.48
C PRO A 205 -5.80 -11.67 -18.00
N ALA A 206 -5.04 -12.07 -19.02
CA ALA A 206 -3.90 -11.28 -19.49
C ALA A 206 -4.32 -10.22 -20.51
N THR A 207 -5.54 -10.31 -21.04
CA THR A 207 -6.08 -9.41 -22.06
C THR A 207 -7.48 -8.93 -21.67
N TRP A 208 -7.88 -7.77 -22.19
CA TRP A 208 -9.23 -7.26 -21.93
C TRP A 208 -10.33 -8.10 -22.58
N ASP A 209 -10.03 -8.76 -23.71
CA ASP A 209 -10.96 -9.67 -24.39
C ASP A 209 -11.34 -10.86 -23.50
N GLU A 210 -10.43 -11.30 -22.63
CA GLU A 210 -10.69 -12.33 -21.63
C GLU A 210 -11.26 -11.73 -20.33
N ALA A 211 -10.74 -10.58 -19.89
CA ALA A 211 -11.09 -9.97 -18.61
C ALA A 211 -12.54 -9.46 -18.54
N ILE A 212 -13.03 -8.80 -19.60
CA ILE A 212 -14.38 -8.22 -19.60
C ILE A 212 -15.45 -9.31 -19.47
N PRO A 213 -15.44 -10.39 -20.27
CA PRO A 213 -16.40 -11.48 -20.10
C PRO A 213 -16.32 -12.14 -18.72
N ALA A 214 -15.11 -12.34 -18.19
CA ALA A 214 -14.92 -12.94 -16.86
C ALA A 214 -15.50 -12.05 -15.74
N LEU A 215 -15.31 -10.73 -15.81
CA LEU A 215 -15.92 -9.77 -14.87
C LEU A 215 -17.46 -9.83 -14.95
N LEU A 216 -18.03 -9.81 -16.15
CA LEU A 216 -19.48 -9.85 -16.35
C LEU A 216 -20.12 -11.15 -15.86
N ARG A 217 -19.38 -12.27 -15.90
CA ARG A 217 -19.81 -13.57 -15.37
C ARG A 217 -19.56 -13.74 -13.88
N GLY A 218 -18.88 -12.78 -13.22
CA GLY A 218 -18.52 -12.88 -11.80
C GLY A 218 -17.43 -13.91 -11.51
N GLU A 219 -16.58 -14.24 -12.50
CA GLU A 219 -15.49 -15.22 -12.36
C GLU A 219 -14.24 -14.63 -11.71
N ILE A 220 -14.17 -13.30 -11.61
CA ILE A 220 -13.08 -12.57 -10.95
C ILE A 220 -13.60 -12.04 -9.62
N ASP A 221 -13.07 -12.56 -8.52
CA ASP A 221 -13.34 -12.02 -7.19
C ASP A 221 -12.54 -10.74 -6.93
N LEU A 222 -13.24 -9.61 -6.90
CA LEU A 222 -12.69 -8.29 -6.59
C LEU A 222 -12.66 -7.98 -5.09
N GLY A 223 -12.92 -8.97 -4.21
CA GLY A 223 -12.83 -8.79 -2.76
C GLY A 223 -13.94 -7.91 -2.19
N ALA A 224 -15.12 -7.94 -2.81
CA ALA A 224 -16.27 -7.13 -2.39
C ALA A 224 -16.94 -7.66 -1.12
N TYR A 225 -16.84 -8.96 -0.83
CA TYR A 225 -17.68 -9.65 0.17
C TYR A 225 -16.95 -10.61 1.11
N GLU A 226 -15.61 -10.68 1.10
CA GLU A 226 -14.86 -11.49 2.06
C GLU A 226 -14.79 -10.79 3.43
N TYR A 227 -15.86 -10.94 4.20
CA TYR A 227 -15.86 -10.80 5.65
C TYR A 227 -16.63 -12.01 6.21
N GLU A 228 -16.13 -13.23 5.97
CA GLU A 228 -16.55 -14.35 6.79
C GLU A 228 -15.93 -14.21 8.18
N ALA A 229 -16.83 -14.03 9.15
CA ALA A 229 -16.63 -14.04 10.58
C ALA A 229 -15.53 -15.02 11.04
N GLY A 230 -14.36 -14.48 11.37
CA GLY A 230 -13.24 -15.19 11.98
C GLY A 230 -12.95 -14.77 13.42
N MET A 231 -13.91 -14.16 14.12
CA MET A 231 -13.86 -13.99 15.58
C MET A 231 -15.11 -14.60 16.21
N ALA A 232 -14.98 -15.86 16.61
CA ALA A 232 -15.73 -16.48 17.69
C ALA A 232 -14.73 -17.04 18.71
#